data_AF-A0A3A2ZNB0-F1
#
_entry.id   AF-A0A3A2ZNB0-F1
#
_cell.length_a   1.000
_cell.length_b   1.000
_cell.length_c   1.000
_cell.angle_alpha   90.00
_cell.angle_beta   90.00
_cell.angle_gamma   90.00
#
_symmetry.space_group_name_H-M   'P 1'
#
loop_
_entity.id
_entity.type
_entity.pdbx_description
1 polymer ?
#
loop_
_entity_poly.entity_id
_entity_poly.type
_entity_poly.pdbx_seq_one_letter_code
_entity_poly.pdbx_strand_id
1 'polypeptide(L)'
;MTRIISEKITPVASSAEYYNLGRFSRKIIALCEDAQIWFSRGLIWAYAFNHAEAAYCFEQAIAHDPCCAIAYWGLAYSLGPNYNKPWERFDTQDLRACVNRAYHASRKAKELSGYASPVEQALINAIQFRYQTDYPTSDLAAQNKAYASAMESVYREFKDDLDVAALFADAMMNINPWGLWDLFTGKPTPDARTMEIEKVLETALAQPGGYEHPGLLHFYIHYIEMSPTPEKGITVADHLRDAVPESGHMCHMPTHLDILVGDWRRSVSSNHLSTLADDKYYRRNGALNFYTFYRLHDYHSLIYAAMHAGQSKAALDAVDRMEATLPEEVLRMQSPPMADWLEYFLTVRTHIMVRFGMWEDLIRLELPQDKELYCVVTATMHYAKGLAYAATRRIESADQERSLFREAMAKVPESRHAYNGTCLQVLAVANKMLDGEIEYRRGEYTQAFASLRESIELDDKLPYSEPWSWMQPVRHVYAALLLEQGHVEEAAKAYRADLGFDPSVIRPRRHPNNVWALQGYHECLVRLGKIDEAGAIEPTLRLAQAAADVPVKSSCFCRLDTSQATEVMGKDGKCC
;
A
#
# COMPACT_ATOMS: atom_id res chain seq x y z
N MET A 1 -1.60 -19.99 -5.86
CA MET A 1 -0.29 -20.02 -6.55
C MET A 1 0.00 -21.40 -7.15
N THR A 2 -0.88 -21.88 -8.03
CA THR A 2 -0.98 -23.33 -8.27
C THR A 2 -0.84 -23.67 -9.76
N ARG A 3 0.37 -23.47 -10.31
CA ARG A 3 0.86 -24.44 -11.28
C ARG A 3 1.26 -25.68 -10.48
N ILE A 4 0.39 -26.69 -10.54
CA ILE A 4 0.66 -28.04 -10.04
C ILE A 4 1.97 -28.50 -10.70
N ILE A 5 2.99 -28.82 -9.91
CA ILE A 5 4.22 -29.43 -10.45
C ILE A 5 3.83 -30.78 -11.07
N SER A 6 3.69 -30.84 -12.39
CA SER A 6 3.61 -32.09 -13.15
C SER A 6 4.03 -31.96 -14.62
N GLU A 7 4.68 -30.87 -15.02
CA GLU A 7 5.39 -30.80 -16.31
C GLU A 7 6.80 -30.27 -16.06
N LYS A 8 7.81 -30.97 -16.58
CA LYS A 8 9.19 -30.48 -16.55
C LYS A 8 9.20 -29.11 -17.23
N ILE A 9 9.49 -28.07 -16.47
CA ILE A 9 9.67 -26.72 -17.01
C ILE A 9 10.80 -26.78 -18.03
N THR A 10 10.53 -26.32 -19.24
CA THR A 10 11.55 -26.23 -20.29
C THR A 10 12.50 -25.09 -19.92
N PRO A 11 13.82 -25.34 -19.86
CA PRO A 11 14.79 -24.31 -19.53
C PRO A 11 14.82 -23.23 -20.61
N VAL A 12 14.75 -21.97 -20.19
CA VAL A 12 14.82 -20.78 -21.03
C VAL A 12 16.21 -20.18 -20.87
N ALA A 13 16.93 -19.90 -21.96
CA ALA A 13 18.24 -19.25 -21.89
C ALA A 13 18.16 -17.89 -21.17
N SER A 14 19.11 -17.58 -20.30
CA SER A 14 19.13 -16.32 -19.56
C SER A 14 19.25 -15.08 -20.46
N SER A 15 19.76 -15.27 -21.69
CA SER A 15 19.84 -14.25 -22.75
C SER A 15 18.50 -13.91 -23.41
N ALA A 16 17.43 -14.68 -23.15
CA ALA A 16 16.11 -14.36 -23.65
C ALA A 16 15.60 -13.03 -23.07
N GLU A 17 14.73 -12.35 -23.81
CA GLU A 17 14.15 -11.08 -23.37
C GLU A 17 13.47 -11.23 -22.00
N TYR A 18 13.90 -10.39 -21.07
CA TYR A 18 13.46 -10.43 -19.68
C TYR A 18 13.30 -9.01 -19.11
N TYR A 19 12.81 -8.94 -17.89
CA TYR A 19 12.69 -7.68 -17.16
C TYR A 19 14.07 -7.10 -16.80
N ASN A 20 14.19 -5.78 -16.80
CA ASN A 20 15.33 -5.04 -16.27
C ASN A 20 15.22 -4.95 -14.74
N LEU A 21 15.89 -5.88 -14.06
CA LEU A 21 15.93 -5.96 -12.60
C LEU A 21 17.11 -5.23 -11.97
N GLY A 22 17.78 -4.35 -12.73
CA GLY A 22 18.99 -3.67 -12.28
C GLY A 22 20.22 -4.58 -12.28
N ARG A 23 21.19 -4.26 -11.42
CA ARG A 23 22.54 -4.86 -11.43
C ARG A 23 22.82 -5.80 -10.26
N PHE A 24 21.88 -5.91 -9.32
CA PHE A 24 22.09 -6.76 -8.15
C PHE A 24 22.23 -8.22 -8.55
N SER A 25 23.13 -8.95 -7.89
CA SER A 25 23.30 -10.39 -8.08
C SER A 25 23.92 -11.02 -6.85
N ARG A 26 23.46 -12.21 -6.48
CA ARG A 26 24.09 -13.03 -5.44
C ARG A 26 24.86 -14.17 -6.10
N LYS A 27 26.17 -14.22 -5.90
CA LYS A 27 27.00 -15.34 -6.39
C LYS A 27 26.62 -16.63 -5.66
N ILE A 28 26.42 -17.70 -6.42
CA ILE A 28 26.06 -19.04 -5.91
C ILE A 28 26.99 -20.12 -6.46
N ILE A 29 26.91 -21.31 -5.87
CA ILE A 29 27.47 -22.52 -6.46
C ILE A 29 26.48 -23.11 -7.47
N ALA A 30 26.83 -23.02 -8.76
CA ALA A 30 26.03 -23.53 -9.87
C ALA A 30 26.91 -24.09 -11.00
N LEU A 31 26.37 -25.02 -11.79
CA LEU A 31 27.04 -25.67 -12.91
C LEU A 31 27.19 -24.77 -14.15
N CYS A 32 26.32 -23.77 -14.32
CA CYS A 32 26.32 -22.91 -15.50
C CYS A 32 25.86 -21.47 -15.19
N GLU A 33 26.18 -20.56 -16.10
CA GLU A 33 25.83 -19.14 -16.01
C GLU A 33 24.32 -18.90 -16.03
N ASP A 34 23.56 -19.69 -16.80
CA ASP A 34 22.10 -19.59 -16.85
C ASP A 34 21.47 -19.82 -15.48
N ALA A 35 21.90 -20.84 -14.73
CA ALA A 35 21.41 -21.11 -13.39
C ALA A 35 21.74 -19.98 -12.40
N GLN A 36 22.95 -19.42 -12.47
CA GLN A 36 23.37 -18.26 -11.66
C GLN A 36 22.50 -17.01 -11.92
N ILE A 37 22.22 -16.71 -13.18
CA ILE A 37 21.40 -15.54 -13.57
C ILE A 37 19.95 -15.75 -13.15
N TRP A 38 19.36 -16.92 -13.43
CA TRP A 38 17.98 -17.22 -13.02
C TRP A 38 17.81 -17.22 -11.50
N PHE A 39 18.78 -17.73 -10.75
CA PHE A 39 18.76 -17.61 -9.29
C PHE A 39 18.76 -16.15 -8.84
N SER A 40 19.64 -15.33 -9.40
CA SER A 40 19.73 -13.90 -9.05
C SER A 40 18.43 -13.16 -9.35
N ARG A 41 17.79 -13.44 -10.50
CA ARG A 41 16.45 -12.92 -10.84
C ARG A 41 15.41 -13.36 -9.82
N GLY A 42 15.41 -14.63 -9.44
CA GLY A 42 14.49 -15.18 -8.46
C GLY A 42 14.63 -14.52 -7.09
N LEU A 43 15.86 -14.26 -6.65
CA LEU A 43 16.12 -13.57 -5.39
C LEU A 43 15.63 -12.12 -5.41
N ILE A 44 15.86 -11.39 -6.51
CA ILE A 44 15.34 -10.01 -6.67
C ILE A 44 13.81 -10.00 -6.65
N TRP A 45 13.15 -10.92 -7.37
CA TRP A 45 11.69 -11.02 -7.35
C TRP A 45 11.13 -11.42 -6.00
N ALA A 46 11.85 -12.27 -5.25
CA ALA A 46 11.48 -12.62 -3.88
C ALA A 46 11.58 -11.40 -2.96
N TYR A 47 12.65 -10.61 -3.07
CA TYR A 47 12.74 -9.32 -2.38
C TYR A 47 11.63 -8.36 -2.82
N ALA A 48 11.24 -8.36 -4.09
CA ALA A 48 10.15 -7.54 -4.62
C ALA A 48 8.75 -8.06 -4.31
N PHE A 49 8.62 -9.12 -3.50
CA PHE A 49 7.35 -9.75 -3.14
C PHE A 49 6.51 -10.27 -4.31
N ASN A 50 7.09 -10.38 -5.51
CA ASN A 50 6.49 -11.10 -6.62
C ASN A 50 6.88 -12.59 -6.56
N HIS A 51 6.30 -13.28 -5.58
CA HIS A 51 6.58 -14.68 -5.27
C HIS A 51 6.32 -15.65 -6.42
N ALA A 52 5.33 -15.37 -7.27
CA ALA A 52 5.03 -16.23 -8.41
C ALA A 52 6.16 -16.19 -9.46
N GLU A 53 6.64 -14.99 -9.80
CA GLU A 53 7.77 -14.82 -10.72
C GLU A 53 9.08 -15.26 -10.08
N ALA A 54 9.26 -15.07 -8.76
CA ALA A 54 10.40 -15.59 -8.01
C ALA A 54 10.47 -17.12 -8.08
N ALA A 55 9.36 -17.82 -7.80
CA ALA A 55 9.26 -19.26 -7.88
C ALA A 55 9.57 -19.75 -9.30
N TYR A 56 9.04 -19.09 -10.34
CA TYR A 56 9.35 -19.41 -11.74
C TYR A 56 10.85 -19.28 -12.03
N CYS A 57 11.50 -18.22 -11.56
CA CYS A 57 12.94 -18.02 -11.74
C CYS A 57 13.78 -19.10 -11.04
N PHE A 58 13.42 -19.49 -9.81
CA PHE A 58 14.10 -20.58 -9.12
C PHE A 58 13.88 -21.92 -9.82
N GLU A 59 12.71 -22.17 -10.37
CA GLU A 59 12.44 -23.35 -11.20
C GLU A 59 13.25 -23.35 -12.50
N GLN A 60 13.46 -22.19 -13.13
CA GLN A 60 14.38 -22.06 -14.27
C GLN A 60 15.82 -22.38 -13.86
N ALA A 61 16.28 -21.87 -12.71
CA ALA A 61 17.60 -22.19 -12.20
C ALA A 61 17.76 -23.71 -11.95
N ILE A 62 16.75 -24.37 -11.38
CA ILE A 62 16.70 -25.82 -11.18
C ILE A 62 16.67 -26.59 -12.52
N ALA A 63 15.96 -26.07 -13.53
CA ALA A 63 15.89 -26.70 -14.85
C ALA A 63 17.25 -26.70 -15.57
N HIS A 64 18.06 -25.65 -15.35
CA HIS A 64 19.42 -25.54 -15.88
C HIS A 64 20.46 -26.31 -15.05
N ASP A 65 20.31 -26.31 -13.72
CA ASP A 65 21.16 -27.04 -12.80
C ASP A 65 20.32 -27.77 -11.71
N PRO A 66 19.94 -29.04 -11.95
CA PRO A 66 19.18 -29.84 -10.99
C PRO A 66 19.93 -30.15 -9.69
N CYS A 67 21.23 -29.85 -9.60
CA CYS A 67 22.04 -30.03 -8.40
C CYS A 67 22.21 -28.73 -7.61
N CYS A 68 21.69 -27.59 -8.10
CA CYS A 68 21.77 -26.30 -7.43
C CYS A 68 20.90 -26.27 -6.15
N ALA A 69 21.49 -26.65 -5.03
CA ALA A 69 20.78 -26.78 -3.74
C ALA A 69 20.10 -25.47 -3.30
N ILE A 70 20.75 -24.33 -3.51
CA ILE A 70 20.23 -23.02 -3.09
C ILE A 70 19.03 -22.57 -3.95
N ALA A 71 18.91 -23.02 -5.20
CA ALA A 71 17.72 -22.74 -6.02
C ALA A 71 16.46 -23.43 -5.45
N TYR A 72 16.59 -24.65 -4.93
CA TYR A 72 15.50 -25.31 -4.19
C TYR A 72 15.15 -24.59 -2.87
N TRP A 73 16.14 -24.02 -2.18
CA TRP A 73 15.90 -23.14 -1.03
C TRP A 73 15.12 -21.89 -1.45
N GLY A 74 15.51 -21.25 -2.55
CA GLY A 74 14.82 -20.06 -3.08
C GLY A 74 13.36 -20.36 -3.43
N LEU A 75 13.10 -21.50 -4.05
CA LEU A 75 11.74 -21.98 -4.31
C LEU A 75 10.96 -22.14 -2.99
N ALA A 76 11.53 -22.79 -1.98
CA ALA A 76 10.88 -22.92 -0.67
C ALA A 76 10.64 -21.57 0.04
N TYR A 77 11.57 -20.62 -0.10
CA TYR A 77 11.44 -19.28 0.46
C TYR A 77 10.30 -18.49 -0.20
N SER A 78 10.26 -18.46 -1.54
CA SER A 78 9.22 -17.73 -2.31
C SER A 78 7.80 -18.27 -2.16
N LEU A 79 7.63 -19.51 -1.72
CA LEU A 79 6.31 -20.11 -1.46
C LEU A 79 5.78 -19.83 -0.05
N GLY A 80 6.60 -19.18 0.79
CA GLY A 80 6.27 -18.84 2.17
C GLY A 80 5.43 -17.58 2.32
N PRO A 81 5.20 -17.15 3.57
CA PRO A 81 4.53 -15.88 3.83
C PRO A 81 5.54 -14.74 3.60
N ASN A 82 5.01 -13.53 3.46
CA ASN A 82 5.79 -12.31 3.59
C ASN A 82 5.04 -11.29 4.47
N TYR A 83 5.65 -10.11 4.64
CA TYR A 83 5.08 -9.04 5.45
C TYR A 83 3.65 -8.64 5.04
N ASN A 84 3.34 -8.68 3.74
CA ASN A 84 2.07 -8.23 3.17
C ASN A 84 1.01 -9.34 3.04
N LYS A 85 1.43 -10.61 2.98
CA LYS A 85 0.59 -11.81 2.93
C LYS A 85 1.10 -12.82 3.97
N PRO A 86 0.77 -12.62 5.26
CA PRO A 86 1.09 -13.60 6.29
C PRO A 86 0.24 -14.85 6.16
N TRP A 87 0.57 -15.94 6.87
CA TRP A 87 -0.08 -17.24 6.68
C TRP A 87 -1.59 -17.22 6.90
N GLU A 88 -2.08 -16.37 7.80
CA GLU A 88 -3.49 -16.18 8.14
C GLU A 88 -4.32 -15.65 6.95
N ARG A 89 -3.64 -15.14 5.92
CA ARG A 89 -4.24 -14.62 4.68
C ARG A 89 -4.32 -15.65 3.56
N PHE A 90 -3.82 -16.86 3.75
CA PHE A 90 -3.96 -17.94 2.78
C PHE A 90 -5.25 -18.70 3.08
N ASP A 91 -6.10 -18.92 2.06
CA ASP A 91 -7.21 -19.85 2.20
C ASP A 91 -6.70 -21.28 2.35
N THR A 92 -7.56 -22.19 2.82
CA THR A 92 -7.20 -23.58 3.12
C THR A 92 -6.52 -24.30 1.95
N GLN A 93 -6.95 -24.07 0.71
CA GLN A 93 -6.40 -24.75 -0.45
C GLN A 93 -5.05 -24.16 -0.87
N ASP A 94 -4.94 -22.83 -0.95
CA ASP A 94 -3.68 -22.13 -1.26
C ASP A 94 -2.61 -22.45 -0.19
N LEU A 95 -2.98 -22.41 1.10
CA LEU A 95 -2.10 -22.73 2.21
C LEU A 95 -1.56 -24.16 2.11
N ARG A 96 -2.44 -25.15 1.89
CA ARG A 96 -2.03 -26.55 1.76
C ARG A 96 -1.09 -26.77 0.57
N ALA A 97 -1.39 -26.15 -0.57
CA ALA A 97 -0.56 -26.26 -1.77
C ALA A 97 0.83 -25.63 -1.57
N CYS A 98 0.89 -24.43 -0.99
CA CYS A 98 2.14 -23.73 -0.72
C CYS A 98 3.01 -24.49 0.30
N VAL A 99 2.45 -24.90 1.44
CA VAL A 99 3.20 -25.63 2.48
C VAL A 99 3.75 -26.95 1.94
N ASN A 100 2.94 -27.72 1.21
CA ASN A 100 3.40 -28.99 0.64
C ASN A 100 4.57 -28.80 -0.33
N ARG A 101 4.42 -27.87 -1.27
CA ARG A 101 5.45 -27.59 -2.28
C ARG A 101 6.73 -27.02 -1.65
N ALA A 102 6.60 -26.10 -0.69
CA ALA A 102 7.73 -25.51 0.00
C ALA A 102 8.47 -26.52 0.89
N TYR A 103 7.74 -27.42 1.57
CA TYR A 103 8.31 -28.52 2.31
C TYR A 103 9.18 -29.40 1.40
N HIS A 104 8.65 -29.89 0.28
CA HIS A 104 9.42 -30.76 -0.61
C HIS A 104 10.64 -30.05 -1.22
N ALA A 105 10.50 -28.78 -1.60
CA ALA A 105 11.63 -27.97 -2.07
C ALA A 105 12.72 -27.82 -0.97
N SER A 106 12.32 -27.54 0.27
CA SER A 106 13.25 -27.41 1.39
C SER A 106 13.99 -28.73 1.68
N ARG A 107 13.31 -29.88 1.62
CA ARG A 107 13.93 -31.20 1.80
C ARG A 107 14.91 -31.50 0.67
N LYS A 108 14.55 -31.17 -0.58
CA LYS A 108 15.44 -31.37 -1.72
C LYS A 108 16.69 -30.50 -1.64
N ALA A 109 16.55 -29.24 -1.20
CA ALA A 109 17.68 -28.36 -0.93
C ALA A 109 18.64 -28.99 0.09
N LYS A 110 18.09 -29.57 1.17
CA LYS A 110 18.89 -30.23 2.21
C LYS A 110 19.61 -31.49 1.72
N GLU A 111 18.97 -32.29 0.88
CA GLU A 111 19.58 -33.48 0.27
C GLU A 111 20.82 -33.11 -0.57
N LEU A 112 20.75 -32.00 -1.30
CA LEU A 112 21.80 -31.53 -2.21
C LEU A 112 22.85 -30.64 -1.55
N SER A 113 22.70 -30.28 -0.27
CA SER A 113 23.49 -29.23 0.37
C SER A 113 24.98 -29.56 0.53
N GLY A 114 25.41 -30.81 0.32
CA GLY A 114 26.79 -31.23 0.54
C GLY A 114 27.83 -30.51 -0.33
N TYR A 115 27.42 -29.96 -1.47
CA TYR A 115 28.29 -29.21 -2.39
C TYR A 115 28.07 -27.69 -2.35
N ALA A 116 27.15 -27.22 -1.50
CA ALA A 116 26.88 -25.80 -1.34
C ALA A 116 27.96 -25.13 -0.48
N SER A 117 28.15 -23.83 -0.65
CA SER A 117 29.03 -23.02 0.20
C SER A 117 28.55 -23.01 1.67
N PRO A 118 29.41 -22.69 2.65
CA PRO A 118 29.00 -22.67 4.06
C PRO A 118 27.76 -21.81 4.35
N VAL A 119 27.67 -20.61 3.76
CA VAL A 119 26.52 -19.72 3.93
C VAL A 119 25.24 -20.29 3.31
N GLU A 120 25.33 -20.90 2.12
CA GLU A 120 24.19 -21.56 1.48
C GLU A 120 23.71 -22.75 2.31
N GLN A 121 24.63 -23.56 2.86
CA GLN A 121 24.27 -24.66 3.76
C GLN A 121 23.54 -24.15 5.01
N ALA A 122 23.99 -23.05 5.59
CA ALA A 122 23.36 -22.46 6.76
C ALA A 122 21.93 -21.97 6.47
N LEU A 123 21.72 -21.29 5.34
CA LEU A 123 20.38 -20.86 4.87
C LEU A 123 19.46 -22.06 4.59
N ILE A 124 19.97 -23.11 3.92
CA ILE A 124 19.25 -24.35 3.65
C ILE A 124 18.85 -25.06 4.95
N ASN A 125 19.71 -25.04 5.96
CA ASN A 125 19.41 -25.63 7.27
C ASN A 125 18.35 -24.83 8.02
N ALA A 126 18.41 -23.50 7.96
CA ALA A 126 17.44 -22.64 8.64
C ALA A 126 16.02 -22.78 8.08
N ILE A 127 15.84 -22.84 6.75
CA ILE A 127 14.48 -22.92 6.15
C ILE A 127 13.72 -24.20 6.55
N GLN A 128 14.41 -25.26 6.98
CA GLN A 128 13.76 -26.48 7.47
C GLN A 128 12.88 -26.23 8.71
N PHE A 129 13.18 -25.19 9.49
CA PHE A 129 12.40 -24.82 10.67
C PHE A 129 11.09 -24.13 10.32
N ARG A 130 11.00 -23.49 9.13
CA ARG A 130 9.76 -22.93 8.60
C ARG A 130 8.82 -24.03 8.09
N TYR A 131 9.38 -25.12 7.54
CA TYR A 131 8.62 -26.23 6.96
C TYR A 131 8.93 -27.57 7.64
N GLN A 132 8.35 -27.77 8.81
CA GLN A 132 8.55 -29.00 9.59
C GLN A 132 7.75 -30.19 9.05
N THR A 133 6.59 -29.91 8.44
CA THR A 133 5.63 -30.89 7.88
C THR A 133 5.25 -30.52 6.45
N ASP A 134 4.77 -31.50 5.68
CA ASP A 134 4.27 -31.33 4.30
C ASP A 134 2.79 -30.95 4.23
N TYR A 135 2.18 -30.68 5.37
CA TYR A 135 0.83 -30.15 5.54
C TYR A 135 0.85 -28.98 6.54
N PRO A 136 -0.10 -28.02 6.43
CA PRO A 136 -0.17 -26.88 7.34
C PRO A 136 -0.38 -27.31 8.79
N THR A 137 0.37 -26.72 9.72
CA THR A 137 0.17 -26.92 11.16
C THR A 137 -0.94 -26.02 11.68
N SER A 138 -1.46 -26.31 12.88
CA SER A 138 -2.41 -25.42 13.56
C SER A 138 -1.76 -24.14 14.11
N ASP A 139 -0.43 -24.13 14.30
CA ASP A 139 0.34 -22.99 14.82
C ASP A 139 1.41 -22.56 13.80
N LEU A 140 0.98 -21.76 12.82
CA LEU A 140 1.83 -21.19 11.77
C LEU A 140 2.75 -20.08 12.34
N ALA A 141 2.30 -19.38 13.38
CA ALA A 141 3.09 -18.36 14.06
C ALA A 141 4.33 -18.96 14.74
N ALA A 142 4.21 -20.15 15.34
CA ALA A 142 5.36 -20.88 15.88
C ALA A 142 6.39 -21.24 14.80
N GLN A 143 5.98 -21.55 13.56
CA GLN A 143 6.90 -21.84 12.46
C GLN A 143 7.71 -20.59 12.06
N ASN A 144 7.08 -19.42 12.00
CA ASN A 144 7.79 -18.16 11.73
C ASN A 144 8.80 -17.83 12.83
N LYS A 145 8.43 -18.03 14.11
CA LYS A 145 9.34 -17.86 15.26
C LYS A 145 10.51 -18.85 15.23
N ALA A 146 10.26 -20.10 14.86
CA ALA A 146 11.28 -21.13 14.74
C ALA A 146 12.28 -20.79 13.61
N TYR A 147 11.77 -20.34 12.46
CA TYR A 147 12.62 -19.89 11.35
C TYR A 147 13.44 -18.65 11.70
N ALA A 148 12.84 -17.64 12.33
CA ALA A 148 13.57 -16.44 12.77
C ALA A 148 14.68 -16.78 13.78
N SER A 149 14.42 -17.69 14.73
CA SER A 149 15.43 -18.20 15.65
C SER A 149 16.57 -18.93 14.93
N ALA A 150 16.26 -19.73 13.91
CA ALA A 150 17.27 -20.40 13.10
C ALA A 150 18.11 -19.41 12.29
N MET A 151 17.46 -18.41 11.67
CA MET A 151 18.13 -17.33 10.93
C MET A 151 19.01 -16.45 11.82
N GLU A 152 18.67 -16.27 13.10
CA GLU A 152 19.53 -15.56 14.04
C GLU A 152 20.90 -16.25 14.19
N SER A 153 20.91 -17.59 14.19
CA SER A 153 22.16 -18.36 14.22
C SER A 153 22.97 -18.16 12.94
N VAL A 154 22.30 -18.14 11.78
CA VAL A 154 22.94 -17.86 10.48
C VAL A 154 23.53 -16.46 10.45
N TYR A 155 22.77 -15.45 10.90
CA TYR A 155 23.25 -14.06 10.97
C TYR A 155 24.45 -13.90 11.89
N ARG A 156 24.49 -14.58 13.05
CA ARG A 156 25.66 -14.52 13.94
C ARG A 156 26.93 -15.08 13.30
N GLU A 157 26.81 -16.10 12.46
CA GLU A 157 27.94 -16.73 11.75
C GLU A 157 28.37 -15.93 10.52
N PHE A 158 27.41 -15.38 9.76
CA PHE A 158 27.63 -14.70 8.47
C PHE A 158 27.16 -13.23 8.50
N LYS A 159 27.42 -12.51 9.59
CA LYS A 159 26.93 -11.13 9.81
C LYS A 159 27.34 -10.08 8.76
N ASP A 160 28.42 -10.35 8.04
CA ASP A 160 28.96 -9.48 6.99
C ASP A 160 28.38 -9.81 5.60
N ASP A 161 27.51 -10.83 5.48
CA ASP A 161 26.74 -11.13 4.27
C ASP A 161 25.42 -10.34 4.29
N LEU A 162 25.27 -9.41 3.35
CA LEU A 162 24.11 -8.50 3.26
C LEU A 162 22.80 -9.24 2.98
N ASP A 163 22.82 -10.31 2.19
CA ASP A 163 21.60 -11.10 1.93
C ASP A 163 21.18 -11.83 3.22
N VAL A 164 22.14 -12.34 4.01
CA VAL A 164 21.85 -12.96 5.32
C VAL A 164 21.23 -11.94 6.27
N ALA A 165 21.75 -10.71 6.33
CA ALA A 165 21.17 -9.64 7.13
C ALA A 165 19.74 -9.30 6.67
N ALA A 166 19.51 -9.18 5.36
CA ALA A 166 18.18 -8.92 4.80
C ALA A 166 17.19 -10.04 5.11
N LEU A 167 17.58 -11.30 4.90
CA LEU A 167 16.74 -12.48 5.15
C LEU A 167 16.45 -12.66 6.65
N PHE A 168 17.38 -12.31 7.53
CA PHE A 168 17.13 -12.34 8.97
C PHE A 168 16.18 -11.23 9.42
N ALA A 169 16.34 -10.01 8.89
CA ALA A 169 15.39 -8.93 9.13
C ALA A 169 13.98 -9.31 8.67
N ASP A 170 13.83 -9.82 7.44
CA ASP A 170 12.56 -10.35 6.91
C ASP A 170 11.99 -11.44 7.82
N ALA A 171 12.80 -12.41 8.25
CA ALA A 171 12.35 -13.47 9.16
C ALA A 171 11.78 -12.92 10.47
N MET A 172 12.42 -11.90 11.06
CA MET A 172 11.93 -11.24 12.28
C MET A 172 10.65 -10.44 12.03
N MET A 173 10.58 -9.70 10.92
CA MET A 173 9.39 -8.93 10.55
C MET A 173 8.15 -9.81 10.37
N ASN A 174 8.32 -11.02 9.82
CA ASN A 174 7.25 -12.01 9.65
C ASN A 174 6.76 -12.66 10.97
N ILE A 175 7.36 -12.34 12.13
CA ILE A 175 6.82 -12.74 13.44
C ILE A 175 5.59 -11.89 13.79
N ASN A 176 5.63 -10.59 13.47
CA ASN A 176 4.57 -9.62 13.76
C ASN A 176 4.35 -8.69 12.55
N PRO A 177 3.84 -9.22 11.42
CA PRO A 177 3.57 -8.43 10.21
C PRO A 177 2.60 -7.28 10.55
N TRP A 178 2.90 -6.07 10.06
CA TRP A 178 2.18 -4.83 10.37
C TRP A 178 2.07 -4.48 11.87
N GLY A 179 2.88 -5.13 12.72
CA GLY A 179 2.84 -4.99 14.17
C GLY A 179 4.16 -4.55 14.77
N LEU A 180 5.05 -3.91 14.01
CA LEU A 180 6.39 -3.52 14.49
C LEU A 180 6.35 -2.33 15.46
N TRP A 181 5.38 -1.44 15.28
CA TRP A 181 5.21 -0.23 16.08
C TRP A 181 3.78 -0.15 16.62
N ASP A 182 3.66 0.25 17.87
CA ASP A 182 2.38 0.70 18.41
C ASP A 182 2.12 2.12 17.93
N LEU A 183 1.09 2.28 17.11
CA LEU A 183 0.83 3.53 16.38
C LEU A 183 0.39 4.69 17.29
N PHE A 184 -0.18 4.39 18.45
CA PHE A 184 -0.72 5.39 19.38
C PHE A 184 0.35 5.91 20.35
N THR A 185 1.22 5.02 20.80
CA THR A 185 2.33 5.37 21.72
C THR A 185 3.61 5.71 20.98
N GLY A 186 3.75 5.30 19.72
CA GLY A 186 4.96 5.43 18.92
C GLY A 186 6.12 4.54 19.37
N LYS A 187 5.86 3.58 20.26
CA LYS A 187 6.89 2.68 20.79
C LYS A 187 6.95 1.39 19.99
N PRO A 188 8.11 0.72 19.93
CA PRO A 188 8.20 -0.66 19.46
C PRO A 188 7.16 -1.56 20.15
N THR A 189 6.44 -2.35 19.37
CA THR A 189 5.50 -3.34 19.94
C THR A 189 6.28 -4.38 20.76
N PRO A 190 5.81 -4.75 21.97
CA PRO A 190 6.40 -5.84 22.73
C PRO A 190 6.52 -7.11 21.88
N ASP A 191 7.63 -7.84 22.03
CA ASP A 191 7.93 -9.10 21.32
C ASP A 191 8.04 -9.03 19.78
N ALA A 192 7.90 -7.84 19.17
CA ALA A 192 8.10 -7.63 17.73
C ALA A 192 9.56 -7.56 17.28
N ARG A 193 10.51 -7.54 18.24
CA ARG A 193 11.96 -7.43 17.98
C ARG A 193 12.35 -6.22 17.11
N THR A 194 11.53 -5.18 17.07
CA THR A 194 11.70 -4.00 16.20
C THR A 194 13.07 -3.33 16.35
N MET A 195 13.58 -3.19 17.58
CA MET A 195 14.89 -2.59 17.82
C MET A 195 16.05 -3.48 17.36
N GLU A 196 15.83 -4.80 17.29
CA GLU A 196 16.81 -5.73 16.74
C GLU A 196 16.81 -5.70 15.22
N ILE A 197 15.62 -5.62 14.60
CA ILE A 197 15.46 -5.37 13.16
C ILE A 197 16.19 -4.08 12.77
N GLU A 198 15.95 -2.97 13.50
CA GLU A 198 16.66 -1.70 13.31
C GLU A 198 18.17 -1.90 13.34
N LYS A 199 18.68 -2.54 14.40
CA LYS A 199 20.12 -2.76 14.56
C LYS A 199 20.72 -3.56 13.41
N VAL A 200 20.06 -4.62 12.96
CA VAL A 200 20.54 -5.46 11.83
C VAL A 200 20.57 -4.65 10.54
N LEU A 201 19.48 -3.95 10.23
CA LEU A 201 19.37 -3.19 8.98
C LEU A 201 20.33 -1.99 8.96
N GLU A 202 20.43 -1.21 10.03
CA GLU A 202 21.38 -0.09 10.14
C GLU A 202 22.84 -0.56 10.03
N THR A 203 23.18 -1.68 10.66
CA THR A 203 24.52 -2.26 10.56
C THR A 203 24.82 -2.73 9.13
N ALA A 204 23.86 -3.33 8.44
CA ALA A 204 24.02 -3.81 7.08
C ALA A 204 24.09 -2.65 6.06
N LEU A 205 23.28 -1.61 6.22
CA LEU A 205 23.33 -0.41 5.38
C LEU A 205 24.67 0.34 5.49
N ALA A 206 25.31 0.31 6.66
CA ALA A 206 26.62 0.91 6.86
C ALA A 206 27.79 0.14 6.21
N GLN A 207 27.56 -1.09 5.74
CA GLN A 207 28.57 -1.90 5.07
C GLN A 207 28.70 -1.55 3.58
N PRO A 208 29.85 -1.79 2.94
CA PRO A 208 30.00 -1.64 1.50
C PRO A 208 28.95 -2.46 0.73
N GLY A 209 28.21 -1.84 -0.19
CA GLY A 209 27.14 -2.51 -0.94
C GLY A 209 25.75 -2.40 -0.28
N GLY A 210 25.65 -1.91 0.96
CA GLY A 210 24.39 -1.84 1.71
C GLY A 210 23.32 -0.99 1.02
N TYR A 211 23.72 0.17 0.50
CA TYR A 211 22.82 1.08 -0.23
C TYR A 211 22.54 0.66 -1.68
N GLU A 212 23.13 -0.43 -2.14
CA GLU A 212 22.88 -1.04 -3.45
C GLU A 212 22.06 -2.34 -3.35
N HIS A 213 21.76 -2.80 -2.14
CA HIS A 213 21.11 -4.09 -1.90
C HIS A 213 19.57 -3.94 -1.82
N PRO A 214 18.80 -4.42 -2.82
CA PRO A 214 17.36 -4.16 -2.91
C PRO A 214 16.56 -4.72 -1.73
N GLY A 215 16.93 -5.90 -1.21
CA GLY A 215 16.28 -6.48 -0.02
C GLY A 215 16.42 -5.61 1.24
N LEU A 216 17.63 -5.15 1.58
CA LEU A 216 17.87 -4.27 2.74
C LEU A 216 17.10 -2.96 2.61
N LEU A 217 17.19 -2.31 1.45
CA LEU A 217 16.52 -1.05 1.20
C LEU A 217 14.99 -1.19 1.33
N HIS A 218 14.42 -2.23 0.73
CA HIS A 218 13.00 -2.53 0.80
C HIS A 218 12.55 -2.80 2.26
N PHE A 219 13.22 -3.71 2.97
CA PHE A 219 12.81 -4.08 4.32
C PHE A 219 12.99 -2.94 5.33
N TYR A 220 13.95 -2.04 5.12
CA TYR A 220 14.09 -0.83 5.92
C TYR A 220 12.88 0.09 5.79
N ILE A 221 12.34 0.27 4.58
CA ILE A 221 11.14 1.10 4.35
C ILE A 221 9.97 0.52 5.14
N HIS A 222 9.69 -0.78 5.02
CA HIS A 222 8.64 -1.44 5.79
C HIS A 222 8.87 -1.38 7.31
N TYR A 223 10.12 -1.44 7.76
CA TYR A 223 10.45 -1.27 9.17
C TYR A 223 10.11 0.15 9.68
N ILE A 224 10.43 1.19 8.91
CA ILE A 224 10.39 2.58 9.39
C ILE A 224 9.06 3.31 9.12
N GLU A 225 8.24 2.85 8.17
CA GLU A 225 7.01 3.52 7.74
C GLU A 225 5.98 3.73 8.87
N MET A 226 5.87 2.77 9.78
CA MET A 226 4.94 2.87 10.93
C MET A 226 5.55 3.58 12.15
N SER A 227 6.82 4.01 12.06
CA SER A 227 7.53 4.63 13.17
C SER A 227 7.08 6.08 13.43
N PRO A 228 7.45 6.69 14.58
CA PRO A 228 7.25 8.11 14.80
C PRO A 228 8.11 9.02 13.90
N THR A 229 9.12 8.47 13.23
CA THR A 229 10.11 9.23 12.43
C THR A 229 10.37 8.57 11.07
N PRO A 230 9.35 8.47 10.19
CA PRO A 230 9.52 7.89 8.85
C PRO A 230 10.57 8.64 8.00
N GLU A 231 10.86 9.90 8.32
CA GLU A 231 11.85 10.74 7.64
C GLU A 231 13.26 10.14 7.65
N LYS A 232 13.57 9.29 8.65
CA LYS A 232 14.87 8.59 8.72
C LYS A 232 15.11 7.65 7.53
N GLY A 233 14.06 7.16 6.89
CA GLY A 233 14.16 6.26 5.75
C GLY A 233 14.29 6.92 4.39
N ILE A 234 14.24 8.27 4.29
CA ILE A 234 14.20 8.94 2.99
C ILE A 234 15.44 8.67 2.14
N THR A 235 16.64 8.67 2.75
CA THR A 235 17.87 8.32 2.02
C THR A 235 17.80 6.89 1.48
N VAL A 236 17.28 5.94 2.27
CA VAL A 236 17.11 4.54 1.86
C VAL A 236 16.10 4.42 0.71
N ALA A 237 14.96 5.10 0.81
CA ALA A 237 13.96 5.17 -0.25
C ALA A 237 14.53 5.73 -1.57
N ASP A 238 15.42 6.72 -1.48
CA ASP A 238 16.05 7.32 -2.66
C ASP A 238 17.02 6.37 -3.37
N HIS A 239 17.74 5.54 -2.62
CA HIS A 239 18.58 4.50 -3.19
C HIS A 239 17.78 3.36 -3.83
N LEU A 240 16.58 3.05 -3.33
CA LEU A 240 15.76 1.96 -3.87
C LEU A 240 15.09 2.32 -5.20
N ARG A 241 14.73 3.59 -5.38
CA ARG A 241 13.79 4.08 -6.39
C ARG A 241 14.07 3.61 -7.82
N ASP A 242 15.34 3.53 -8.20
CA ASP A 242 15.78 3.12 -9.53
C ASP A 242 16.59 1.80 -9.52
N ALA A 243 16.65 1.11 -8.37
CA ALA A 243 17.48 -0.08 -8.20
C ALA A 243 16.95 -1.29 -8.96
N VAL A 244 15.62 -1.44 -9.08
CA VAL A 244 14.95 -2.54 -9.77
C VAL A 244 13.84 -2.00 -10.70
N PRO A 245 14.20 -1.36 -11.84
CA PRO A 245 13.30 -0.49 -12.60
C PRO A 245 12.05 -1.14 -13.20
N GLU A 246 12.09 -2.44 -13.47
CA GLU A 246 10.93 -3.16 -14.02
C GLU A 246 10.26 -4.11 -13.00
N SER A 247 10.40 -3.78 -11.72
CA SER A 247 9.56 -4.29 -10.64
C SER A 247 8.67 -3.15 -10.14
N GLY A 248 7.36 -3.25 -10.36
CA GLY A 248 6.39 -2.22 -9.92
C GLY A 248 6.52 -1.95 -8.43
N HIS A 249 6.38 -3.02 -7.64
CA HIS A 249 6.47 -2.93 -6.18
C HIS A 249 7.76 -2.24 -5.70
N MET A 250 8.93 -2.58 -6.25
CA MET A 250 10.20 -1.92 -5.86
C MET A 250 10.23 -0.42 -6.19
N CYS A 251 9.63 -0.01 -7.31
CA CYS A 251 9.49 1.40 -7.67
C CYS A 251 8.46 2.13 -6.79
N HIS A 252 7.44 1.40 -6.32
CA HIS A 252 6.39 1.90 -5.44
C HIS A 252 6.85 2.05 -3.98
N MET A 253 7.66 1.14 -3.44
CA MET A 253 8.07 1.13 -2.03
C MET A 253 8.56 2.48 -1.47
N PRO A 254 9.43 3.26 -2.16
CA PRO A 254 9.82 4.60 -1.70
C PRO A 254 8.64 5.53 -1.38
N THR A 255 7.50 5.34 -2.07
CA THR A 255 6.34 6.22 -1.95
C THR A 255 5.59 6.07 -0.64
N HIS A 256 5.76 4.95 0.06
CA HIS A 256 5.26 4.77 1.42
C HIS A 256 5.79 5.88 2.35
N LEU A 257 7.07 6.24 2.20
CA LEU A 257 7.66 7.34 2.96
C LEU A 257 7.31 8.70 2.37
N ASP A 258 7.29 8.82 1.03
CA ASP A 258 6.94 10.08 0.36
C ASP A 258 5.56 10.59 0.81
N ILE A 259 4.54 9.72 0.90
CA ILE A 259 3.20 10.14 1.38
C ILE A 259 3.21 10.51 2.86
N LEU A 260 3.98 9.80 3.70
CA LEU A 260 4.05 10.08 5.14
C LEU A 260 4.73 11.41 5.42
N VAL A 261 5.71 11.81 4.62
CA VAL A 261 6.40 13.11 4.76
C VAL A 261 5.77 14.23 3.93
N GLY A 262 4.75 13.91 3.12
CA GLY A 262 4.03 14.87 2.30
C GLY A 262 4.76 15.28 1.02
N ASP A 263 5.68 14.46 0.48
CA ASP A 263 6.27 14.66 -0.84
C ASP A 263 5.38 14.05 -1.94
N TRP A 264 4.20 14.66 -2.10
CA TRP A 264 3.17 14.18 -3.02
C TRP A 264 3.65 14.15 -4.48
N ARG A 265 4.52 15.09 -4.89
CA ARG A 265 5.05 15.16 -6.25
C ARG A 265 5.95 13.97 -6.56
N ARG A 266 6.81 13.61 -5.62
CA ARG A 266 7.71 12.46 -5.75
C ARG A 266 6.97 11.14 -5.68
N SER A 267 5.96 11.05 -4.81
CA SER A 267 5.04 9.92 -4.73
C SER A 267 4.32 9.68 -6.06
N VAL A 268 3.71 10.72 -6.66
CA VAL A 268 3.07 10.62 -7.99
C VAL A 268 4.06 10.14 -9.05
N SER A 269 5.26 10.73 -9.10
CA SER A 269 6.24 10.41 -10.13
C SER A 269 6.72 8.96 -10.05
N SER A 270 6.98 8.46 -8.84
CA SER A 270 7.52 7.12 -8.63
C SER A 270 6.44 6.04 -8.77
N ASN A 271 5.23 6.30 -8.28
CA ASN A 271 4.10 5.40 -8.51
C ASN A 271 3.72 5.34 -9.99
N HIS A 272 3.86 6.44 -10.75
CA HIS A 272 3.67 6.38 -12.20
C HIS A 272 4.66 5.40 -12.85
N LEU A 273 5.96 5.47 -12.51
CA LEU A 273 6.96 4.50 -12.99
C LEU A 273 6.64 3.06 -12.55
N SER A 274 6.18 2.87 -11.31
CA SER A 274 5.70 1.56 -10.86
C SER A 274 4.60 1.01 -11.77
N THR A 275 3.54 1.80 -12.03
CA THR A 275 2.41 1.33 -12.86
C THR A 275 2.85 0.99 -14.29
N LEU A 276 3.89 1.64 -14.83
CA LEU A 276 4.44 1.29 -16.15
C LEU A 276 5.17 -0.06 -16.13
N ALA A 277 5.91 -0.36 -15.06
CA ALA A 277 6.53 -1.67 -14.84
C ALA A 277 5.46 -2.76 -14.67
N ASP A 278 4.40 -2.48 -13.91
CA ASP A 278 3.27 -3.40 -13.72
C ASP A 278 2.49 -3.65 -15.00
N ASP A 279 2.32 -2.64 -15.85
CA ASP A 279 1.70 -2.81 -17.15
C ASP A 279 2.54 -3.71 -18.06
N LYS A 280 3.88 -3.62 -17.97
CA LYS A 280 4.78 -4.56 -18.67
C LYS A 280 4.58 -5.98 -18.15
N TYR A 281 4.51 -6.16 -16.84
CA TYR A 281 4.25 -7.46 -16.23
C TYR A 281 2.89 -8.02 -16.65
N TYR A 282 1.83 -7.21 -16.59
CA TYR A 282 0.47 -7.59 -17.01
C TYR A 282 0.43 -8.03 -18.48
N ARG A 283 1.06 -7.28 -19.40
CA ARG A 283 1.12 -7.65 -20.83
C ARG A 283 1.77 -9.01 -21.06
N ARG A 284 2.74 -9.41 -20.23
CA ARG A 284 3.47 -10.67 -20.37
C ARG A 284 2.81 -11.84 -19.63
N ASN A 285 2.29 -11.60 -18.43
CA ASN A 285 1.87 -12.64 -17.49
C ASN A 285 0.35 -12.67 -17.23
N GLY A 286 -0.41 -11.70 -17.73
CA GLY A 286 -1.86 -11.59 -17.57
C GLY A 286 -2.30 -11.23 -16.15
N ALA A 287 -3.62 -11.30 -15.91
CA ALA A 287 -4.26 -10.87 -14.67
C ALA A 287 -4.42 -11.99 -13.62
N LEU A 288 -4.41 -13.25 -14.04
CA LEU A 288 -4.77 -14.42 -13.22
C LEU A 288 -3.62 -14.88 -12.31
N ASN A 289 -3.16 -13.97 -11.46
CA ASN A 289 -2.13 -14.21 -10.45
C ASN A 289 -2.34 -13.28 -9.25
N PHE A 290 -1.83 -13.69 -8.08
CA PHE A 290 -1.97 -12.88 -6.86
C PHE A 290 -1.19 -11.55 -6.94
N TYR A 291 -0.17 -11.44 -7.81
CA TYR A 291 0.56 -10.18 -8.01
C TYR A 291 -0.36 -9.06 -8.52
N THR A 292 -1.53 -9.38 -9.11
CA THR A 292 -2.58 -8.39 -9.38
C THR A 292 -2.95 -7.54 -8.15
N PHE A 293 -2.91 -8.09 -6.92
CA PHE A 293 -3.10 -7.28 -5.71
C PHE A 293 -2.07 -6.14 -5.60
N TYR A 294 -0.78 -6.46 -5.79
CA TYR A 294 0.30 -5.47 -5.74
C TYR A 294 0.15 -4.45 -6.87
N ARG A 295 -0.16 -4.89 -8.10
CA ARG A 295 -0.39 -3.95 -9.21
C ARG A 295 -1.48 -2.93 -8.90
N LEU A 296 -2.61 -3.39 -8.34
CA LEU A 296 -3.73 -2.52 -8.00
C LEU A 296 -3.41 -1.60 -6.81
N HIS A 297 -2.59 -2.07 -5.88
CA HIS A 297 -2.08 -1.27 -4.77
C HIS A 297 -1.15 -0.14 -5.23
N ASP A 298 -0.25 -0.42 -6.17
CA ASP A 298 0.65 0.58 -6.76
C ASP A 298 -0.16 1.65 -7.53
N TYR A 299 -1.19 1.23 -8.28
CA TYR A 299 -2.18 2.15 -8.88
C TYR A 299 -2.93 2.96 -7.83
N HIS A 300 -3.40 2.34 -6.75
CA HIS A 300 -4.11 3.03 -5.68
C HIS A 300 -3.22 4.09 -5.00
N SER A 301 -1.94 3.80 -4.76
CA SER A 301 -0.99 4.77 -4.20
C SER A 301 -0.74 5.95 -5.15
N LEU A 302 -0.62 5.70 -6.47
CA LEU A 302 -0.57 6.77 -7.48
C LEU A 302 -1.80 7.69 -7.38
N ILE A 303 -2.99 7.10 -7.37
CA ILE A 303 -4.26 7.83 -7.33
C ILE A 303 -4.38 8.61 -6.02
N TYR A 304 -4.02 8.01 -4.89
CA TYR A 304 -4.06 8.64 -3.59
C TYR A 304 -3.15 9.88 -3.53
N ALA A 305 -1.92 9.76 -4.03
CA ALA A 305 -0.98 10.87 -4.10
C ALA A 305 -1.46 11.97 -5.05
N ALA A 306 -1.98 11.60 -6.23
CA ALA A 306 -2.55 12.54 -7.20
C ALA A 306 -3.75 13.29 -6.60
N MET A 307 -4.62 12.60 -5.86
CA MET A 307 -5.73 13.22 -5.13
C MET A 307 -5.26 14.23 -4.08
N HIS A 308 -4.15 13.97 -3.37
CA HIS A 308 -3.60 14.90 -2.36
C HIS A 308 -2.79 16.05 -2.97
N ALA A 309 -2.27 15.87 -4.19
CA ALA A 309 -1.62 16.90 -4.99
C ALA A 309 -2.61 17.76 -5.81
N GLY A 310 -3.90 17.41 -5.84
CA GLY A 310 -4.89 18.12 -6.66
C GLY A 310 -4.76 17.86 -8.15
N GLN A 311 -4.28 16.68 -8.55
CA GLN A 311 -4.04 16.26 -9.92
C GLN A 311 -5.13 15.30 -10.41
N SER A 312 -6.28 15.86 -10.80
CA SER A 312 -7.44 15.13 -11.29
C SER A 312 -7.16 14.28 -12.53
N LYS A 313 -6.36 14.78 -13.48
CA LYS A 313 -6.05 14.07 -14.72
C LYS A 313 -5.21 12.82 -14.47
N ALA A 314 -4.21 12.93 -13.60
CA ALA A 314 -3.36 11.81 -13.22
C ALA A 314 -4.17 10.74 -12.46
N ALA A 315 -5.06 11.16 -11.55
CA ALA A 315 -5.94 10.24 -10.83
C ALA A 315 -6.89 9.50 -11.79
N LEU A 316 -7.53 10.21 -12.73
CA LEU A 316 -8.47 9.62 -13.70
C LEU A 316 -7.77 8.68 -14.71
N ASP A 317 -6.61 9.07 -15.25
CA ASP A 317 -5.81 8.20 -16.14
C ASP A 317 -5.39 6.90 -15.42
N ALA A 318 -4.91 7.02 -14.18
CA ALA A 318 -4.47 5.88 -13.40
C ALA A 318 -5.62 4.91 -13.08
N VAL A 319 -6.80 5.40 -12.69
CA VAL A 319 -7.95 4.51 -12.41
C VAL A 319 -8.48 3.84 -13.67
N ASP A 320 -8.45 4.52 -14.83
CA ASP A 320 -8.85 3.94 -16.12
C ASP A 320 -7.93 2.75 -16.48
N ARG A 321 -6.61 2.92 -16.30
CA ARG A 321 -5.64 1.83 -16.48
C ARG A 321 -5.78 0.73 -15.44
N MET A 322 -6.01 1.09 -14.18
CA MET A 322 -6.20 0.14 -13.09
C MET A 322 -7.38 -0.81 -13.38
N GLU A 323 -8.56 -0.26 -13.68
CA GLU A 323 -9.77 -1.03 -13.99
C GLU A 323 -9.60 -1.89 -15.24
N ALA A 324 -8.93 -1.39 -16.28
CA ALA A 324 -8.66 -2.14 -17.51
C ALA A 324 -7.81 -3.42 -17.29
N THR A 325 -7.05 -3.49 -16.18
CA THR A 325 -6.21 -4.65 -15.85
C THR A 325 -6.79 -5.58 -14.77
N LEU A 326 -8.05 -5.35 -14.38
CA LEU A 326 -8.81 -6.17 -13.43
C LEU A 326 -10.09 -6.73 -14.07
N PRO A 327 -9.98 -7.73 -14.96
CA PRO A 327 -11.17 -8.35 -15.54
C PRO A 327 -11.96 -9.14 -14.49
N GLU A 328 -13.28 -9.21 -14.66
CA GLU A 328 -14.21 -9.87 -13.71
C GLU A 328 -13.84 -11.33 -13.40
N GLU A 329 -13.24 -12.05 -14.37
CA GLU A 329 -12.75 -13.42 -14.18
C GLU A 329 -11.78 -13.56 -13.00
N VAL A 330 -10.99 -12.52 -12.71
CA VAL A 330 -10.09 -12.50 -11.55
C VAL A 330 -10.93 -12.48 -10.28
N LEU A 331 -11.93 -11.61 -10.19
CA LEU A 331 -12.78 -11.49 -9.00
C LEU A 331 -13.57 -12.77 -8.72
N ARG A 332 -13.98 -13.50 -9.77
CA ARG A 332 -14.74 -14.76 -9.61
C ARG A 332 -13.88 -15.94 -9.14
N MET A 333 -12.55 -15.79 -9.07
CA MET A 333 -11.67 -16.83 -8.52
C MET A 333 -11.97 -17.07 -7.04
N GLN A 334 -12.19 -18.34 -6.68
CA GLN A 334 -12.60 -18.75 -5.33
C GLN A 334 -11.42 -19.16 -4.43
N SER A 335 -10.29 -19.59 -5.02
CA SER A 335 -9.07 -19.92 -4.28
C SER A 335 -7.83 -19.42 -5.03
N PRO A 336 -7.13 -18.39 -4.49
CA PRO A 336 -7.58 -17.54 -3.38
C PRO A 336 -8.89 -16.80 -3.71
N PRO A 337 -9.70 -16.40 -2.70
CA PRO A 337 -10.98 -15.73 -2.91
C PRO A 337 -10.76 -14.27 -3.36
N MET A 338 -10.44 -14.07 -4.64
CA MET A 338 -9.89 -12.79 -5.12
C MET A 338 -10.84 -11.61 -4.98
N ALA A 339 -12.17 -11.80 -5.00
CA ALA A 339 -13.09 -10.71 -4.72
C ALA A 339 -12.93 -10.15 -3.29
N ASP A 340 -12.57 -10.98 -2.30
CA ASP A 340 -12.29 -10.52 -0.94
C ASP A 340 -11.07 -9.59 -0.87
N TRP A 341 -10.12 -9.77 -1.80
CA TRP A 341 -8.89 -9.01 -1.86
C TRP A 341 -8.98 -7.77 -2.74
N LEU A 342 -9.74 -7.85 -3.83
CA LEU A 342 -9.59 -6.92 -4.95
C LEU A 342 -10.80 -6.02 -5.20
N GLU A 343 -11.99 -6.39 -4.74
CA GLU A 343 -13.21 -5.62 -5.05
C GLU A 343 -13.12 -4.18 -4.53
N TYR A 344 -12.45 -3.96 -3.40
CA TYR A 344 -12.19 -2.64 -2.83
C TYR A 344 -11.54 -1.66 -3.82
N PHE A 345 -10.61 -2.12 -4.67
CA PHE A 345 -9.92 -1.23 -5.64
C PHE A 345 -10.88 -0.66 -6.68
N LEU A 346 -12.00 -1.33 -6.97
CA LEU A 346 -13.02 -0.83 -7.90
C LEU A 346 -13.89 0.28 -7.29
N THR A 347 -13.73 0.58 -6.01
CA THR A 347 -14.38 1.72 -5.37
C THR A 347 -13.65 3.05 -5.64
N VAL A 348 -12.38 2.97 -6.03
CA VAL A 348 -11.45 4.12 -6.10
C VAL A 348 -11.95 5.22 -7.04
N ARG A 349 -12.53 4.87 -8.20
CA ARG A 349 -13.15 5.84 -9.12
C ARG A 349 -14.18 6.73 -8.43
N THR A 350 -15.01 6.11 -7.60
CA THR A 350 -16.05 6.82 -6.86
C THR A 350 -15.44 7.86 -5.91
N HIS A 351 -14.34 7.51 -5.23
CA HIS A 351 -13.62 8.44 -4.36
C HIS A 351 -12.93 9.58 -5.11
N ILE A 352 -12.36 9.33 -6.29
CA ILE A 352 -11.81 10.38 -7.16
C ILE A 352 -12.91 11.39 -7.49
N MET A 353 -14.07 10.91 -7.93
CA MET A 353 -15.19 11.76 -8.32
C MET A 353 -15.73 12.61 -7.15
N VAL A 354 -15.77 12.04 -5.93
CA VAL A 354 -16.12 12.80 -4.71
C VAL A 354 -15.08 13.89 -4.41
N ARG A 355 -13.79 13.54 -4.42
CA ARG A 355 -12.70 14.48 -4.13
C ARG A 355 -12.68 15.68 -5.07
N PHE A 356 -12.97 15.46 -6.35
CA PHE A 356 -12.96 16.51 -7.37
C PHE A 356 -14.34 17.11 -7.66
N GLY A 357 -15.35 16.79 -6.84
CA GLY A 357 -16.67 17.41 -6.93
C GLY A 357 -17.42 17.13 -8.23
N MET A 358 -17.21 15.96 -8.84
CA MET A 358 -17.83 15.53 -10.10
C MET A 358 -19.29 15.09 -9.89
N TRP A 359 -20.08 15.90 -9.20
CA TRP A 359 -21.38 15.53 -8.62
C TRP A 359 -22.38 15.02 -9.66
N GLU A 360 -22.54 15.73 -10.77
CA GLU A 360 -23.51 15.35 -11.81
C GLU A 360 -23.09 14.08 -12.56
N ASP A 361 -21.79 13.88 -12.80
CA ASP A 361 -21.28 12.64 -13.38
C ASP A 361 -21.50 11.46 -12.43
N LEU A 362 -21.28 11.69 -11.13
CA LEU A 362 -21.46 10.68 -10.09
C LEU A 362 -22.93 10.25 -9.97
N ILE A 363 -23.86 11.21 -10.04
CA ILE A 363 -25.30 10.95 -10.08
C ILE A 363 -25.68 10.08 -11.28
N ARG A 364 -25.03 10.27 -12.45
CA ARG A 364 -25.28 9.50 -13.67
C ARG A 364 -24.66 8.11 -13.69
N LEU A 365 -23.67 7.81 -12.84
CA LEU A 365 -23.02 6.50 -12.85
C LEU A 365 -24.03 5.36 -12.67
N GLU A 366 -23.95 4.34 -13.52
CA GLU A 366 -24.79 3.15 -13.41
C GLU A 366 -24.19 2.17 -12.42
N LEU A 367 -25.03 1.59 -11.56
CA LEU A 367 -24.60 0.54 -10.63
C LEU A 367 -24.19 -0.73 -11.40
N PRO A 368 -23.28 -1.54 -10.84
CA PRO A 368 -22.95 -2.84 -11.43
C PRO A 368 -24.18 -3.75 -11.50
N GLN A 369 -24.23 -4.60 -12.55
CA GLN A 369 -25.33 -5.55 -12.72
C GLN A 369 -25.28 -6.65 -11.64
N ASP A 370 -24.10 -7.23 -11.39
CA ASP A 370 -23.87 -8.23 -10.35
C ASP A 370 -23.55 -7.57 -9.01
N LYS A 371 -24.59 -7.13 -8.30
CA LYS A 371 -24.45 -6.46 -7.00
C LYS A 371 -24.00 -7.39 -5.87
N GLU A 372 -23.98 -8.71 -6.09
CA GLU A 372 -23.46 -9.68 -5.12
C GLU A 372 -21.93 -9.75 -5.24
N LEU A 373 -21.41 -9.88 -6.45
CA LEU A 373 -19.96 -9.81 -6.69
C LEU A 373 -19.40 -8.42 -6.33
N TYR A 374 -20.10 -7.36 -6.73
CA TYR A 374 -19.71 -5.96 -6.57
C TYR A 374 -20.43 -5.27 -5.39
N CYS A 375 -20.57 -5.98 -4.27
CA CYS A 375 -21.30 -5.50 -3.08
C CYS A 375 -20.69 -4.25 -2.43
N VAL A 376 -19.37 -4.16 -2.31
CA VAL A 376 -18.64 -3.00 -1.77
C VAL A 376 -18.74 -1.83 -2.73
N VAL A 377 -18.55 -2.07 -4.04
CA VAL A 377 -18.71 -1.02 -5.07
C VAL A 377 -20.12 -0.45 -5.03
N THR A 378 -21.14 -1.31 -4.96
CA THR A 378 -22.55 -0.90 -4.89
C THR A 378 -22.80 -0.02 -3.67
N ALA A 379 -22.30 -0.40 -2.49
CA ALA A 379 -22.42 0.42 -1.28
C ALA A 379 -21.70 1.76 -1.45
N THR A 380 -20.45 1.78 -1.88
CA THR A 380 -19.69 3.03 -2.05
C THR A 380 -20.34 3.97 -3.08
N MET A 381 -20.92 3.44 -4.16
CA MET A 381 -21.65 4.25 -5.14
C MET A 381 -22.90 4.91 -4.54
N HIS A 382 -23.70 4.21 -3.74
CA HIS A 382 -24.84 4.80 -3.04
C HIS A 382 -24.40 5.89 -2.05
N TYR A 383 -23.33 5.65 -1.27
CA TYR A 383 -22.73 6.66 -0.40
C TYR A 383 -22.40 7.94 -1.18
N ALA A 384 -21.67 7.79 -2.28
CA ALA A 384 -21.20 8.94 -3.03
C ALA A 384 -22.32 9.66 -3.77
N LYS A 385 -23.32 8.93 -4.28
CA LYS A 385 -24.53 9.54 -4.88
C LYS A 385 -25.30 10.34 -3.84
N GLY A 386 -25.41 9.83 -2.61
CA GLY A 386 -25.98 10.57 -1.50
C GLY A 386 -25.26 11.90 -1.22
N LEU A 387 -23.92 11.88 -1.21
CA LEU A 387 -23.12 13.11 -1.10
C LEU A 387 -23.35 14.07 -2.28
N ALA A 388 -23.36 13.56 -3.51
CA ALA A 388 -23.56 14.36 -4.70
C ALA A 388 -24.96 15.04 -4.71
N TYR A 389 -26.00 14.31 -4.32
CA TYR A 389 -27.34 14.89 -4.15
C TYR A 389 -27.39 15.93 -3.04
N ALA A 390 -26.72 15.69 -1.91
CA ALA A 390 -26.64 16.68 -0.82
C ALA A 390 -25.90 17.96 -1.28
N ALA A 391 -24.74 17.82 -1.92
CA ALA A 391 -23.95 18.93 -2.46
C ALA A 391 -24.71 19.74 -3.53
N THR A 392 -25.62 19.10 -4.27
CA THR A 392 -26.48 19.74 -5.27
C THR A 392 -27.87 20.15 -4.74
N ARG A 393 -28.06 20.13 -3.41
CA ARG A 393 -29.27 20.56 -2.68
C ARG A 393 -30.54 19.73 -3.01
N ARG A 394 -30.38 18.47 -3.41
CA ARG A 394 -31.47 17.51 -3.70
C ARG A 394 -31.64 16.55 -2.52
N ILE A 395 -32.10 17.08 -1.38
CA ILE A 395 -32.07 16.38 -0.08
C ILE A 395 -32.91 15.10 -0.08
N GLU A 396 -34.09 15.11 -0.70
CA GLU A 396 -34.96 13.90 -0.78
C GLU A 396 -34.25 12.74 -1.50
N SER A 397 -33.56 13.03 -2.60
CA SER A 397 -32.75 12.03 -3.32
C SER A 397 -31.55 11.60 -2.48
N ALA A 398 -30.92 12.49 -1.73
CA ALA A 398 -29.84 12.15 -0.82
C ALA A 398 -30.30 11.20 0.30
N ASP A 399 -31.50 11.42 0.87
CA ASP A 399 -32.11 10.54 1.87
C ASP A 399 -32.43 9.14 1.31
N GLN A 400 -32.88 9.09 0.04
CA GLN A 400 -33.10 7.82 -0.66
C GLN A 400 -31.79 7.05 -0.82
N GLU A 401 -30.73 7.70 -1.32
CA GLU A 401 -29.40 7.09 -1.46
C GLU A 401 -28.80 6.69 -0.10
N ARG A 402 -29.03 7.45 0.97
CA ARG A 402 -28.64 7.07 2.33
C ARG A 402 -29.30 5.78 2.79
N SER A 403 -30.57 5.59 2.47
CA SER A 403 -31.29 4.34 2.79
C SER A 403 -30.74 3.17 1.98
N LEU A 404 -30.56 3.35 0.67
CA LEU A 404 -30.00 2.35 -0.24
C LEU A 404 -28.55 1.98 0.13
N PHE A 405 -27.75 2.96 0.56
CA PHE A 405 -26.39 2.76 1.07
C PHE A 405 -26.38 1.79 2.25
N ARG A 406 -27.27 2.00 3.25
CA ARG A 406 -27.35 1.14 4.44
C ARG A 406 -27.82 -0.26 4.10
N GLU A 407 -28.77 -0.39 3.17
CA GLU A 407 -29.22 -1.69 2.64
C GLU A 407 -28.10 -2.43 1.89
N ALA A 408 -27.28 -1.73 1.11
CA ALA A 408 -26.15 -2.30 0.40
C ALA A 408 -25.01 -2.68 1.35
N MET A 409 -24.67 -1.81 2.31
CA MET A 409 -23.66 -2.05 3.34
C MET A 409 -23.98 -3.30 4.17
N ALA A 410 -25.25 -3.54 4.49
CA ALA A 410 -25.68 -4.74 5.23
C ALA A 410 -25.46 -6.07 4.46
N LYS A 411 -25.20 -6.00 3.14
CA LYS A 411 -24.91 -7.17 2.29
C LYS A 411 -23.42 -7.42 2.09
N VAL A 412 -22.55 -6.52 2.54
CA VAL A 412 -21.10 -6.67 2.42
C VAL A 412 -20.60 -7.68 3.47
N PRO A 413 -19.95 -8.78 3.09
CA PRO A 413 -19.45 -9.76 4.05
C PRO A 413 -18.19 -9.23 4.77
N GLU A 414 -17.96 -9.70 5.99
CA GLU A 414 -16.76 -9.37 6.78
C GLU A 414 -15.45 -9.80 6.11
N SER A 415 -15.52 -10.76 5.18
CA SER A 415 -14.37 -11.24 4.39
C SER A 415 -13.83 -10.20 3.42
N ARG A 416 -14.59 -9.17 3.06
CA ARG A 416 -14.10 -8.10 2.17
C ARG A 416 -13.04 -7.27 2.86
N HIS A 417 -11.82 -7.33 2.34
CA HIS A 417 -10.67 -6.65 2.90
C HIS A 417 -10.48 -5.26 2.29
N ALA A 418 -10.11 -4.32 3.15
CA ALA A 418 -9.52 -3.05 2.77
C ALA A 418 -8.14 -3.01 3.43
N TYR A 419 -7.15 -3.60 2.76
CA TYR A 419 -5.81 -3.85 3.31
C TYR A 419 -5.84 -4.68 4.61
N ASN A 420 -5.34 -4.10 5.70
CA ASN A 420 -5.28 -4.69 7.04
C ASN A 420 -6.61 -4.62 7.79
N GLY A 421 -7.59 -3.87 7.27
CA GLY A 421 -8.94 -3.79 7.81
C GLY A 421 -9.99 -4.46 6.92
N THR A 422 -11.26 -4.20 7.22
CA THR A 422 -12.40 -4.66 6.43
C THR A 422 -13.08 -3.52 5.69
N CYS A 423 -13.72 -3.83 4.57
CA CYS A 423 -14.55 -2.87 3.86
C CYS A 423 -15.69 -2.33 4.74
N LEU A 424 -16.23 -3.13 5.67
CA LEU A 424 -17.25 -2.69 6.62
C LEU A 424 -16.76 -1.56 7.54
N GLN A 425 -15.50 -1.60 7.99
CA GLN A 425 -14.92 -0.51 8.78
C GLN A 425 -14.82 0.79 7.97
N VAL A 426 -14.42 0.69 6.69
CA VAL A 426 -14.36 1.84 5.77
C VAL A 426 -15.77 2.39 5.49
N LEU A 427 -16.75 1.52 5.27
CA LEU A 427 -18.15 1.93 5.05
C LEU A 427 -18.78 2.53 6.32
N ALA A 428 -18.31 2.19 7.52
CA ALA A 428 -18.75 2.84 8.75
C ALA A 428 -18.33 4.33 8.80
N VAL A 429 -17.13 4.67 8.32
CA VAL A 429 -16.68 6.06 8.12
C VAL A 429 -17.60 6.77 7.14
N ALA A 430 -17.87 6.13 5.99
CA ALA A 430 -18.75 6.64 4.94
C ALA A 430 -20.19 6.92 5.45
N ASN A 431 -20.75 6.03 6.27
CA ASN A 431 -22.09 6.18 6.85
C ASN A 431 -22.22 7.48 7.65
N LYS A 432 -21.24 7.75 8.53
CA LYS A 432 -21.24 8.94 9.38
C LYS A 432 -20.89 10.22 8.63
N MET A 433 -20.04 10.12 7.61
CA MET A 433 -19.79 11.24 6.70
C MET A 433 -21.04 11.61 5.91
N LEU A 434 -21.79 10.63 5.41
CA LEU A 434 -23.04 10.83 4.67
C LEU A 434 -24.12 11.46 5.55
N ASP A 435 -24.28 10.98 6.79
CA ASP A 435 -25.17 11.61 7.77
C ASP A 435 -24.78 13.08 7.98
N GLY A 436 -23.51 13.35 8.23
CA GLY A 436 -23.00 14.70 8.44
C GLY A 436 -23.31 15.67 7.29
N GLU A 437 -23.03 15.26 6.07
CA GLU A 437 -23.23 16.08 4.87
C GLU A 437 -24.71 16.32 4.54
N ILE A 438 -25.58 15.31 4.69
CA ILE A 438 -27.02 15.46 4.48
C ILE A 438 -27.63 16.40 5.53
N GLU A 439 -27.35 16.17 6.82
CA GLU A 439 -27.87 17.01 7.90
C GLU A 439 -27.36 18.45 7.79
N TYR A 440 -26.10 18.64 7.34
CA TYR A 440 -25.57 19.98 7.09
C TYR A 440 -26.42 20.74 6.07
N ARG A 441 -26.78 20.07 4.97
CA ARG A 441 -27.58 20.68 3.90
C ARG A 441 -29.04 20.89 4.28
N ARG A 442 -29.53 20.15 5.26
CA ARG A 442 -30.84 20.38 5.89
C ARG A 442 -30.85 21.61 6.82
N GLY A 443 -29.67 22.12 7.21
CA GLY A 443 -29.53 23.19 8.19
C GLY A 443 -29.44 22.68 9.63
N GLU A 444 -29.35 21.37 9.84
CA GLU A 444 -29.27 20.70 11.13
C GLU A 444 -27.81 20.66 11.63
N TYR A 445 -27.16 21.83 11.73
CA TYR A 445 -25.71 21.94 11.90
C TYR A 445 -25.16 21.23 13.15
N THR A 446 -25.90 21.24 14.27
CA THR A 446 -25.48 20.54 15.49
C THR A 446 -25.35 19.04 15.25
N GLN A 447 -26.33 18.45 14.56
CA GLN A 447 -26.33 17.01 14.21
C GLN A 447 -25.27 16.72 13.16
N ALA A 448 -25.17 17.58 12.14
CA ALA A 448 -24.17 17.47 11.09
C ALA A 448 -22.75 17.37 11.63
N PHE A 449 -22.35 18.34 12.46
CA PHE A 449 -21.00 18.37 13.03
C PHE A 449 -20.76 17.27 14.07
N ALA A 450 -21.81 16.77 14.75
CA ALA A 450 -21.69 15.59 15.61
C ALA A 450 -21.36 14.34 14.79
N SER A 451 -22.10 14.09 13.70
CA SER A 451 -21.84 12.96 12.79
C SER A 451 -20.47 13.04 12.13
N LEU A 452 -20.03 14.22 11.71
CA LEU A 452 -18.69 14.40 11.11
C LEU A 452 -17.57 14.15 12.13
N ARG A 453 -17.74 14.53 13.40
CA ARG A 453 -16.77 14.17 14.46
C ARG A 453 -16.72 12.67 14.71
N GLU A 454 -17.87 11.99 14.74
CA GLU A 454 -17.91 10.53 14.85
C GLU A 454 -17.24 9.84 13.65
N SER A 455 -17.43 10.38 12.44
CA SER A 455 -16.75 9.90 11.24
C SER A 455 -15.22 10.07 11.32
N ILE A 456 -14.72 11.20 11.86
CA ILE A 456 -13.29 11.41 12.16
C ILE A 456 -12.79 10.37 13.17
N GLU A 457 -13.53 10.10 14.25
CA GLU A 457 -13.13 9.10 15.24
C GLU A 457 -13.04 7.68 14.66
N LEU A 458 -13.90 7.34 13.71
CA LEU A 458 -13.86 6.06 13.01
C LEU A 458 -12.66 6.00 12.05
N ASP A 459 -12.41 7.07 11.29
CA ASP A 459 -11.25 7.20 10.38
C ASP A 459 -9.92 7.07 11.14
N ASP A 460 -9.77 7.81 12.24
CA ASP A 460 -8.57 7.79 13.10
C ASP A 460 -8.31 6.41 13.74
N LYS A 461 -9.33 5.55 13.84
CA LYS A 461 -9.26 4.18 14.40
C LYS A 461 -9.16 3.08 13.35
N LEU A 462 -9.18 3.41 12.05
CA LEU A 462 -8.98 2.40 11.01
C LEU A 462 -7.62 1.70 11.21
N PRO A 463 -7.50 0.41 10.88
CA PRO A 463 -6.20 -0.26 10.81
C PRO A 463 -5.24 0.49 9.88
N TYR A 464 -3.95 0.47 10.19
CA TYR A 464 -2.95 1.10 9.34
C TYR A 464 -2.89 0.41 7.98
N SER A 465 -2.78 1.23 6.94
CA SER A 465 -2.64 0.82 5.55
C SER A 465 -1.84 1.90 4.84
N GLU A 466 -1.10 1.48 3.83
CA GLU A 466 -0.43 2.36 2.88
C GLU A 466 -1.00 2.02 1.48
N PRO A 467 -1.43 3.04 0.70
CA PRO A 467 -1.99 4.28 1.22
C PRO A 467 -3.19 4.00 2.14
N TRP A 468 -3.70 5.00 2.83
CA TRP A 468 -4.85 4.83 3.73
C TRP A 468 -6.09 4.30 3.01
N SER A 469 -6.78 3.35 3.64
CA SER A 469 -8.02 2.75 3.11
C SER A 469 -9.21 3.72 2.98
N TRP A 470 -9.15 4.88 3.63
CA TRP A 470 -10.10 5.97 3.42
C TRP A 470 -9.43 7.08 2.61
N MET A 471 -9.94 7.36 1.40
CA MET A 471 -9.21 8.14 0.40
C MET A 471 -9.29 9.67 0.54
N GLN A 472 -10.32 10.18 1.22
CA GLN A 472 -10.50 11.63 1.44
C GLN A 472 -10.62 11.89 2.95
N PRO A 473 -9.62 12.48 3.61
CA PRO A 473 -9.65 12.69 5.05
C PRO A 473 -10.96 13.37 5.51
N VAL A 474 -11.67 12.80 6.47
CA VAL A 474 -12.95 13.36 6.94
C VAL A 474 -12.76 14.77 7.51
N ARG A 475 -11.59 15.03 8.10
CA ARG A 475 -11.18 16.36 8.59
C ARG A 475 -11.24 17.43 7.51
N HIS A 476 -11.00 17.11 6.24
CA HIS A 476 -11.12 18.06 5.14
C HIS A 476 -12.56 18.54 4.94
N VAL A 477 -13.54 17.65 5.09
CA VAL A 477 -14.97 17.97 4.95
C VAL A 477 -15.43 18.76 6.16
N TYR A 478 -15.10 18.27 7.36
CA TYR A 478 -15.42 18.93 8.63
C TYR A 478 -14.93 20.39 8.66
N ALA A 479 -13.65 20.61 8.34
CA ALA A 479 -13.04 21.93 8.38
C ALA A 479 -13.60 22.87 7.28
N ALA A 480 -13.87 22.35 6.07
CA ALA A 480 -14.47 23.15 5.00
C ALA A 480 -15.88 23.64 5.37
N LEU A 481 -16.71 22.76 5.94
CA LEU A 481 -18.07 23.11 6.35
C LEU A 481 -18.12 24.02 7.58
N LEU A 482 -17.13 23.91 8.50
CA LEU A 482 -16.92 24.88 9.58
C LEU A 482 -16.56 26.27 9.04
N LEU A 483 -15.66 26.35 8.06
CA LEU A 483 -15.29 27.63 7.42
C LEU A 483 -16.48 28.30 6.72
N GLU A 484 -17.35 27.52 6.10
CA GLU A 484 -18.61 28.00 5.48
C GLU A 484 -19.55 28.62 6.53
N GLN A 485 -19.58 28.10 7.75
CA GLN A 485 -20.36 28.67 8.87
C GLN A 485 -19.60 29.76 9.65
N GLY A 486 -18.37 30.10 9.25
CA GLY A 486 -17.55 31.09 9.93
C GLY A 486 -16.90 30.62 11.23
N HIS A 487 -16.88 29.32 11.52
CA HIS A 487 -16.17 28.72 12.67
C HIS A 487 -14.66 28.58 12.37
N VAL A 488 -13.99 29.71 12.20
CA VAL A 488 -12.60 29.78 11.68
C VAL A 488 -11.60 29.11 12.62
N GLU A 489 -11.69 29.35 13.93
CA GLU A 489 -10.78 28.78 14.92
C GLU A 489 -10.87 27.26 15.00
N GLU A 490 -12.08 26.70 14.87
CA GLU A 490 -12.29 25.26 14.90
C GLU A 490 -11.80 24.59 13.61
N ALA A 491 -12.03 25.22 12.45
CA ALA A 491 -11.49 24.76 11.18
C ALA A 491 -9.95 24.80 11.19
N ALA A 492 -9.34 25.87 11.74
CA ALA A 492 -7.89 25.99 11.88
C ALA A 492 -7.30 24.82 12.69
N LYS A 493 -7.93 24.42 13.79
CA LYS A 493 -7.51 23.26 14.60
C LYS A 493 -7.58 21.96 13.80
N ALA A 494 -8.66 21.75 13.05
CA ALA A 494 -8.82 20.55 12.25
C ALA A 494 -7.76 20.43 11.13
N TYR A 495 -7.47 21.51 10.42
CA TYR A 495 -6.39 21.51 9.42
C TYR A 495 -5.00 21.40 10.03
N ARG A 496 -4.75 22.05 11.17
CA ARG A 496 -3.47 21.97 11.88
C ARG A 496 -3.16 20.53 12.31
N ALA A 497 -4.17 19.82 12.79
CA ALA A 497 -4.09 18.41 13.16
C ALA A 497 -3.84 17.51 11.93
N ASP A 498 -4.60 17.71 10.84
CA ASP A 498 -4.43 16.96 9.58
C ASP A 498 -3.02 17.13 8.98
N LEU A 499 -2.53 18.37 8.90
CA LEU A 499 -1.18 18.69 8.39
C LEU A 499 -0.06 18.21 9.32
N GLY A 500 -0.38 17.78 10.54
CA GLY A 500 0.61 17.30 11.50
C GLY A 500 1.41 18.41 12.20
N PHE A 501 0.90 19.64 12.22
CA PHE A 501 1.53 20.77 12.91
C PHE A 501 1.31 20.76 14.43
N ASP A 502 0.52 19.81 14.94
CA ASP A 502 0.40 19.51 16.35
C ASP A 502 0.28 17.98 16.57
N PRO A 503 0.47 17.48 17.81
CA PRO A 503 0.54 16.06 18.07
C PRO A 503 -0.82 15.39 18.32
N SER A 504 -1.96 16.06 18.07
CA SER A 504 -3.29 15.51 18.37
C SER A 504 -3.68 14.29 17.54
N VAL A 505 -3.05 14.12 16.37
CA VAL A 505 -3.24 12.97 15.48
C VAL A 505 -1.95 12.15 15.44
N ILE A 506 -2.07 10.83 15.44
CA ILE A 506 -0.92 9.91 15.39
C ILE A 506 -0.10 10.11 14.10
N ARG A 507 1.21 9.84 14.14
CA ARG A 507 2.13 10.15 13.02
C ARG A 507 1.66 9.56 11.68
N PRO A 508 1.18 8.30 11.61
CA PRO A 508 0.69 7.71 10.38
C PRO A 508 -0.77 8.04 10.06
N ARG A 509 -1.32 9.14 10.58
CA ARG A 509 -2.65 9.69 10.20
C ARG A 509 -2.58 11.18 9.85
N ARG A 510 -1.37 11.70 9.72
CA ARG A 510 -1.11 13.07 9.28
C ARG A 510 -0.89 13.06 7.77
N HIS A 511 -1.33 14.12 7.10
CA HIS A 511 -1.16 14.34 5.68
C HIS A 511 -0.35 15.63 5.45
N PRO A 512 0.96 15.66 5.79
CA PRO A 512 1.76 16.87 5.62
C PRO A 512 1.72 17.40 4.19
N ASN A 513 1.80 18.71 4.04
CA ASN A 513 1.94 19.39 2.75
C ASN A 513 0.84 19.10 1.69
N ASN A 514 -0.30 18.52 2.06
CA ASN A 514 -1.38 18.29 1.10
C ASN A 514 -2.03 19.64 0.70
N VAL A 515 -2.31 19.82 -0.60
CA VAL A 515 -2.73 21.13 -1.15
C VAL A 515 -4.04 21.64 -0.53
N TRP A 516 -4.89 20.71 -0.11
CA TRP A 516 -6.25 20.96 0.35
C TRP A 516 -6.30 21.52 1.75
N ALA A 517 -5.64 20.85 2.71
CA ALA A 517 -5.55 21.34 4.07
C ALA A 517 -4.61 22.55 4.17
N LEU A 518 -3.55 22.64 3.36
CA LEU A 518 -2.73 23.86 3.28
C LEU A 518 -3.57 25.08 2.88
N GLN A 519 -4.40 24.96 1.83
CA GLN A 519 -5.28 26.04 1.39
C GLN A 519 -6.26 26.45 2.50
N GLY A 520 -6.92 25.48 3.12
CA GLY A 520 -7.89 25.75 4.20
C GLY A 520 -7.23 26.35 5.44
N TYR A 521 -6.06 25.85 5.84
CA TYR A 521 -5.33 26.38 7.00
C TYR A 521 -4.83 27.80 6.73
N HIS A 522 -4.31 28.07 5.54
CA HIS A 522 -3.89 29.41 5.15
C HIS A 522 -5.06 30.40 5.19
N GLU A 523 -6.22 30.03 4.64
CA GLU A 523 -7.43 30.86 4.75
C GLU A 523 -7.79 31.14 6.21
N CYS A 524 -7.77 30.12 7.07
CA CYS A 524 -8.02 30.30 8.50
C CYS A 524 -7.05 31.29 9.13
N LEU A 525 -5.74 31.15 8.88
CA LEU A 525 -4.72 32.02 9.47
C LEU A 525 -4.88 33.47 9.05
N VAL A 526 -5.17 33.72 7.76
CA VAL A 526 -5.45 35.07 7.26
C VAL A 526 -6.69 35.66 7.91
N ARG A 527 -7.79 34.91 8.00
CA ARG A 527 -9.05 35.36 8.63
C ARG A 527 -8.91 35.62 10.13
N LEU A 528 -8.01 34.92 10.80
CA LEU A 528 -7.67 35.12 12.22
C LEU A 528 -6.65 36.23 12.45
N GLY A 529 -6.13 36.89 11.41
CA GLY A 529 -5.09 37.90 11.51
C GLY A 529 -3.71 37.36 11.91
N LYS A 530 -3.49 36.04 11.79
CA LYS A 530 -2.22 35.36 12.08
C LYS A 530 -1.29 35.40 10.87
N ILE A 531 -0.93 36.62 10.44
CA ILE A 531 -0.24 36.86 9.17
C ILE A 531 1.16 36.22 9.12
N ASP A 532 1.90 36.22 10.23
CA ASP A 532 3.23 35.58 10.28
C ASP A 532 3.14 34.06 10.10
N GLU A 533 2.16 33.41 10.74
CA GLU A 533 1.89 31.97 10.57
C GLU A 533 1.43 31.67 9.12
N ALA A 534 0.58 32.52 8.53
CA ALA A 534 0.14 32.38 7.15
C ALA A 534 1.32 32.48 6.17
N GLY A 535 2.17 33.51 6.35
CA GLY A 535 3.36 33.72 5.54
C GLY A 535 4.40 32.59 5.66
N ALA A 536 4.43 31.89 6.79
CA ALA A 536 5.32 30.73 6.98
C ALA A 536 4.92 29.51 6.12
N ILE A 537 3.61 29.28 5.90
CA ILE A 537 3.13 28.13 5.10
C ILE A 537 2.88 28.49 3.62
N GLU A 538 2.79 29.78 3.30
CA GLU A 538 2.47 30.27 1.96
C GLU A 538 3.39 29.74 0.85
N PRO A 539 4.73 29.65 1.02
CA PRO A 539 5.61 29.09 0.00
C PRO A 539 5.29 27.62 -0.33
N THR A 540 5.02 26.81 0.69
CA THR A 540 4.63 25.41 0.53
C THR A 540 3.28 25.29 -0.18
N LEU A 541 2.31 26.14 0.19
CA LEU A 541 1.00 26.19 -0.46
C LEU A 541 1.12 26.59 -1.94
N ARG A 542 1.93 27.60 -2.29
CA ARG A 542 2.18 27.99 -3.69
C ARG A 542 2.75 26.83 -4.51
N LEU A 543 3.73 26.11 -3.96
CA LEU A 543 4.31 24.95 -4.63
C LEU A 543 3.27 23.83 -4.84
N ALA A 544 2.46 23.56 -3.83
CA ALA A 544 1.40 22.56 -3.91
C ALA A 544 0.32 22.95 -4.93
N GLN A 545 -0.12 24.22 -4.94
CA GLN A 545 -1.08 24.73 -5.91
C GLN A 545 -0.54 24.73 -7.35
N ALA A 546 0.75 25.02 -7.54
CA ALA A 546 1.38 24.97 -8.86
C ALA A 546 1.43 23.56 -9.46
N ALA A 547 1.34 22.52 -8.64
CA ALA A 547 1.27 21.12 -9.08
C ALA A 547 -0.16 20.64 -9.36
N ALA A 548 -1.18 21.30 -8.81
CA ALA A 548 -2.59 20.95 -9.00
C ALA A 548 -3.08 21.33 -10.41
N ASP A 549 -3.98 20.53 -10.97
CA ASP A 549 -4.61 20.78 -12.27
C ASP A 549 -6.07 21.25 -12.18
N VAL A 550 -6.57 21.41 -10.94
CA VAL A 550 -7.87 22.01 -10.61
C VAL A 550 -7.69 23.22 -9.68
N PRO A 551 -8.59 24.22 -9.72
CA PRO A 551 -8.58 25.29 -8.74
C PRO A 551 -8.86 24.77 -7.32
N VAL A 552 -7.87 24.85 -6.43
CA VAL A 552 -8.02 24.47 -5.01
C VAL A 552 -8.42 25.69 -4.19
N LYS A 553 -9.74 25.90 -4.03
CA LYS A 553 -10.30 27.02 -3.24
C LYS A 553 -10.78 26.60 -1.84
N SER A 554 -11.00 25.31 -1.64
CA SER A 554 -11.50 24.70 -0.39
C SER A 554 -10.95 23.29 -0.31
N SER A 555 -10.80 22.74 0.90
CA SER A 555 -10.39 21.34 1.08
C SER A 555 -11.47 20.33 0.68
N CYS A 556 -12.70 20.79 0.45
CA CYS A 556 -13.82 19.97 0.00
C CYS A 556 -14.75 20.78 -0.92
N PHE A 557 -15.19 20.16 -2.02
CA PHE A 557 -16.20 20.71 -2.93
C PHE A 557 -17.63 20.72 -2.34
N CYS A 558 -17.81 20.13 -1.16
CA CYS A 558 -19.00 20.28 -0.34
C CYS A 558 -19.13 21.68 0.28
N ARG A 559 -18.07 22.49 0.34
CA ARG A 559 -18.21 23.93 0.65
C ARG A 559 -18.64 24.66 -0.61
N LEU A 560 -19.86 25.18 -0.61
CA LEU A 560 -20.47 25.88 -1.73
C LEU A 560 -20.09 27.37 -1.76
N ASP A 561 -19.87 27.99 -0.59
CA ASP A 561 -19.40 29.38 -0.52
C ASP A 561 -17.88 29.46 -0.28
N THR A 562 -17.14 29.77 -1.36
CA THR A 562 -15.69 30.00 -1.33
C THR A 562 -15.33 31.46 -1.67
N SER A 563 -16.28 32.39 -1.53
CA SER A 563 -16.08 33.81 -1.85
C SER A 563 -14.95 34.47 -1.05
N GLN A 564 -14.67 33.95 0.15
CA GLN A 564 -13.62 34.43 1.05
C GLN A 564 -12.32 33.59 0.98
N ALA A 565 -12.23 32.63 0.06
CA ALA A 565 -11.02 31.83 -0.10
C ALA A 565 -9.84 32.69 -0.55
N THR A 566 -8.68 32.49 0.05
CA THR A 566 -7.47 33.26 -0.29
C THR A 566 -6.92 32.83 -1.64
N GLU A 567 -6.59 33.80 -2.50
CA GLU A 567 -5.85 33.58 -3.75
C GLU A 567 -4.35 33.74 -3.47
N VAL A 568 -3.59 32.64 -3.53
CA VAL A 568 -2.14 32.64 -3.25
C VAL A 568 -1.31 32.63 -4.54
N MET A 569 -1.85 32.06 -5.61
CA MET A 569 -1.37 32.21 -6.98
C MET A 569 -2.10 33.42 -7.59
N GLY A 570 -1.37 34.44 -8.05
CA GLY A 570 -1.97 35.62 -8.69
C GLY A 570 -2.83 35.25 -9.91
N LYS A 571 -3.76 36.14 -10.28
CA LYS A 571 -4.74 35.89 -11.37
C LYS A 571 -4.12 35.58 -12.75
N ASP A 572 -2.86 35.92 -12.94
CA ASP A 572 -2.08 35.56 -14.12
C ASP A 572 -1.11 34.43 -13.74
N GLY A 573 -1.52 33.18 -13.93
CA GLY A 573 -0.71 31.97 -13.69
C GLY A 573 0.47 31.81 -14.66
N LYS A 574 1.20 32.89 -14.94
CA LYS A 574 2.53 32.85 -15.58
C LYS A 574 3.53 33.26 -14.51
N CYS A 575 4.45 32.34 -14.17
CA CYS A 575 5.68 32.71 -13.48
C CYS A 575 6.30 33.91 -14.20
N CYS A 576 6.67 34.95 -13.44
CA CYS A 576 7.60 35.96 -13.92
C CYS A 576 8.98 35.35 -14.17
#